data_AF-A0AAD7BST9-F1
#
_entry.id   AF-A0AAD7BST9-F1
#
_cell.length_a   1.000
_cell.length_b   1.000
_cell.length_c   1.000
_cell.angle_alpha   90.00
_cell.angle_beta   90.00
_cell.angle_gamma   90.00
#
_symmetry.space_group_name_H-M   'P 1'
#
loop_
_entity.id
_entity.type
_entity.pdbx_description
1 polymer ?
#
loop_
_entity_poly.entity_id
_entity_poly.type
_entity_poly.pdbx_seq_one_letter_code
_entity_poly.pdbx_strand_id
1 'polypeptide(L)'
;MATHEAPPPLGPEHLKLVNEGYARCVDSDLSRITIDEPIVLVSAARKLLPHPSSRPWQERFLSSQPNNYPATFVGSMRLNAPRTPQALSYCLAFYLSYVFSDPRPLEKVFTFPHKVPAWAKQSAQLVKFHRDGSLEVGYSEVAPEDSSPLATDATLVEDTISWLEHQSDTAFCLPSSSTPDLLFALKLADKSFIWVALRAIASTDSISHSELETAIAQLKPDSLFTDEGDDMHARAIGALQALPHRLSKVNKHSLLRVVAAFPAEIDLDPASISAYATSRASTWQPLRARRTR
;
A
#
# COMPACT_ATOMS: atom_id res chain seq x y z
N MET A 1 -6.78 25.76 -44.81
CA MET A 1 -7.08 25.80 -43.36
C MET A 1 -7.68 24.47 -43.00
N ALA A 2 -6.92 23.59 -42.35
CA ALA A 2 -7.44 22.33 -41.84
C ALA A 2 -8.14 22.63 -40.51
N THR A 3 -9.45 22.44 -40.47
CA THR A 3 -10.25 22.46 -39.25
C THR A 3 -9.95 21.20 -38.48
N HIS A 4 -9.15 21.31 -37.42
CA HIS A 4 -9.06 20.25 -36.41
C HIS A 4 -10.39 20.23 -35.66
N GLU A 5 -11.28 19.31 -36.04
CA GLU A 5 -12.41 18.93 -35.20
C GLU A 5 -11.85 18.36 -33.89
N ALA A 6 -12.23 18.97 -32.76
CA ALA A 6 -11.93 18.42 -31.45
C ALA A 6 -12.67 17.08 -31.32
N PRO A 7 -12.00 16.02 -30.81
CA PRO A 7 -12.65 14.74 -30.61
C PRO A 7 -13.86 14.90 -29.68
N PRO A 8 -14.95 14.14 -29.93
CA PRO A 8 -16.14 14.23 -29.09
C PRO A 8 -15.81 13.80 -27.65
N PRO A 9 -16.44 14.42 -26.64
CA PRO A 9 -16.25 14.03 -25.25
C PRO A 9 -16.75 12.60 -25.01
N LEU A 10 -16.16 11.96 -24.00
CA LEU A 10 -16.46 10.58 -23.61
C LEU A 10 -17.94 10.37 -23.27
N GLY A 11 -18.50 9.25 -23.73
CA GLY A 11 -19.86 8.84 -23.43
C GLY A 11 -20.09 8.44 -21.96
N PRO A 12 -21.36 8.35 -21.53
CA PRO A 12 -21.72 8.07 -20.13
C PRO A 12 -21.18 6.73 -19.61
N GLU A 13 -20.99 5.73 -20.47
CA GLU A 13 -20.37 4.46 -20.15
C GLU A 13 -18.88 4.57 -19.77
N HIS A 14 -18.15 5.48 -20.41
CA HIS A 14 -16.75 5.75 -20.11
C HIS A 14 -16.61 6.59 -18.84
N LEU A 15 -17.48 7.59 -18.66
CA LEU A 15 -17.56 8.38 -17.43
C LEU A 15 -17.92 7.52 -16.22
N LYS A 16 -18.75 6.49 -16.41
CA LYS A 16 -19.05 5.51 -15.35
C LYS A 16 -17.78 4.81 -14.88
N LEU A 17 -16.90 4.38 -15.78
CA LEU A 17 -15.62 3.75 -15.40
C LEU A 17 -14.73 4.69 -14.59
N VAL A 18 -14.67 5.98 -14.95
CA VAL A 18 -13.91 6.98 -14.21
C VAL A 18 -14.49 7.21 -12.81
N ASN A 19 -15.80 7.45 -12.73
CA ASN A 19 -16.51 7.64 -11.46
C ASN A 19 -16.41 6.43 -10.54
N GLU A 20 -16.34 5.24 -11.12
CA GLU A 20 -16.23 3.98 -10.39
C GLU A 20 -14.80 3.61 -9.99
N GLY A 21 -13.81 4.45 -10.32
CA GLY A 21 -12.38 4.27 -10.00
C GLY A 21 -11.67 3.27 -10.91
N TYR A 22 -12.28 2.87 -12.02
CA TYR A 22 -11.73 1.92 -12.99
C TYR A 22 -10.95 2.56 -14.13
N ALA A 23 -10.95 3.89 -14.22
CA ALA A 23 -10.22 4.62 -15.23
C ALA A 23 -9.92 6.03 -14.74
N ARG A 24 -9.00 6.74 -15.41
CA ARG A 24 -8.80 8.19 -15.23
C ARG A 24 -8.75 8.89 -16.59
N CYS A 25 -9.19 10.14 -16.64
CA CYS A 25 -9.02 10.96 -17.83
C CYS A 25 -7.55 11.34 -17.99
N VAL A 26 -7.04 11.27 -19.21
CA VAL A 26 -5.64 11.61 -19.53
C VAL A 26 -5.50 12.96 -20.21
N ASP A 27 -6.62 13.60 -20.55
CA ASP A 27 -6.70 14.89 -21.20
C ASP A 27 -7.71 15.81 -20.50
N SER A 28 -7.50 17.12 -20.68
CA SER A 28 -8.35 18.17 -20.11
C SER A 28 -9.68 18.31 -20.85
N ASP A 29 -9.79 17.78 -22.07
CA ASP A 29 -11.01 17.79 -22.88
C ASP A 29 -11.92 16.57 -22.61
N LEU A 30 -11.51 15.66 -21.70
CA LEU A 30 -12.25 14.45 -21.34
C LEU A 30 -12.63 13.64 -22.59
N SER A 31 -11.71 13.54 -23.55
CA SER A 31 -11.90 12.77 -24.77
C SER A 31 -11.25 11.38 -24.68
N ARG A 32 -10.35 11.17 -23.70
CA ARG A 32 -9.67 9.88 -23.51
C ARG A 32 -9.58 9.48 -22.04
N ILE A 33 -9.82 8.20 -21.80
CA ILE A 33 -9.55 7.55 -20.52
C ILE A 33 -8.41 6.54 -20.66
N THR A 34 -7.63 6.37 -19.60
CA THR A 34 -6.74 5.21 -19.43
C THR A 34 -7.27 4.31 -18.33
N ILE A 35 -7.11 3.01 -18.54
CA ILE A 35 -7.38 1.95 -17.56
C ILE A 35 -6.00 1.44 -17.16
N ASP A 36 -5.47 1.97 -16.06
CA ASP A 36 -4.15 1.61 -15.57
C ASP A 36 -4.26 0.27 -14.84
N GLU A 37 -4.10 -0.83 -15.58
CA GLU A 37 -3.89 -2.14 -14.96
C GLU A 37 -2.54 -2.15 -14.25
N PRO A 38 -2.48 -2.62 -12.99
CA PRO A 38 -3.48 -3.41 -12.27
C PRO A 38 -4.28 -2.64 -11.19
N ILE A 39 -4.25 -1.31 -11.11
CA ILE A 39 -5.05 -0.50 -10.14
C ILE A 39 -6.54 -0.76 -10.32
N VAL A 40 -6.96 -0.94 -11.56
CA VAL A 40 -8.36 -1.23 -11.92
C VAL A 40 -8.76 -2.63 -11.46
N LEU A 41 -7.86 -3.60 -11.53
CA LEU A 41 -8.08 -4.95 -11.00
C LEU A 41 -8.14 -4.95 -9.48
N VAL A 42 -7.32 -4.12 -8.81
CA VAL A 42 -7.36 -3.90 -7.36
C VAL A 42 -8.69 -3.27 -6.93
N SER A 43 -9.15 -2.24 -7.65
CA SER A 43 -10.42 -1.57 -7.40
C SER A 43 -11.63 -2.47 -7.72
N ALA A 44 -11.54 -3.26 -8.80
CA ALA A 44 -12.55 -4.26 -9.14
C ALA A 44 -12.59 -5.39 -8.11
N ALA A 45 -11.43 -5.84 -7.63
CA ALA A 45 -11.34 -6.82 -6.57
C ALA A 45 -11.97 -6.30 -5.27
N ARG A 46 -11.86 -5.00 -4.94
CA ARG A 46 -12.56 -4.42 -3.77
C ARG A 46 -14.08 -4.52 -3.90
N LYS A 47 -14.63 -4.30 -5.09
CA LYS A 47 -16.08 -4.41 -5.32
C LYS A 47 -16.57 -5.85 -5.43
N LEU A 48 -15.79 -6.72 -6.08
CA LEU A 48 -16.15 -8.12 -6.31
C LEU A 48 -15.90 -9.01 -5.09
N LEU A 49 -15.00 -8.61 -4.19
CA LEU A 49 -14.68 -9.31 -2.95
C LEU A 49 -15.05 -8.41 -1.75
N PRO A 50 -16.36 -8.21 -1.49
CA PRO A 50 -16.82 -7.25 -0.49
C PRO A 50 -16.37 -7.61 0.92
N HIS A 51 -16.19 -6.56 1.72
CA HIS A 51 -15.69 -6.64 3.08
C HIS A 51 -16.59 -7.50 3.99
N PRO A 52 -16.04 -8.31 4.93
CA PRO A 52 -16.84 -9.08 5.87
C PRO A 52 -17.66 -8.25 6.88
N SER A 53 -17.41 -6.94 6.97
CA SER A 53 -18.14 -6.01 7.85
C SER A 53 -19.31 -5.29 7.16
N SER A 54 -19.41 -5.32 5.84
CA SER A 54 -20.51 -4.65 5.10
C SER A 54 -21.78 -5.49 4.95
N ARG A 55 -21.83 -6.69 5.56
CA ARG A 55 -23.00 -7.57 5.51
C ARG A 55 -23.86 -7.51 6.79
N PRO A 56 -25.20 -7.54 6.66
CA PRO A 56 -26.11 -7.72 7.78
C PRO A 56 -25.76 -8.98 8.57
N TRP A 57 -25.88 -8.93 9.90
CA TRP A 57 -25.54 -10.03 10.81
C TRP A 57 -26.18 -11.38 10.44
N GLN A 58 -27.34 -11.36 9.78
CA GLN A 58 -28.08 -12.56 9.36
C GLN A 58 -27.42 -13.32 8.19
N GLU A 59 -26.67 -12.66 7.31
CA GLU A 59 -25.97 -13.34 6.20
C GLU A 59 -24.64 -13.96 6.61
N ARG A 60 -24.07 -13.55 7.75
CA ARG A 60 -22.83 -14.14 8.30
C ARG A 60 -22.97 -15.62 8.68
N PHE A 61 -24.20 -16.09 8.93
CA PHE A 61 -24.46 -17.45 9.40
C PHE A 61 -24.90 -18.43 8.31
N LEU A 62 -25.41 -17.95 7.17
CA LEU A 62 -25.85 -18.79 6.07
C LEU A 62 -24.72 -19.12 5.07
N SER A 63 -23.64 -18.33 5.07
CA SER A 63 -22.38 -18.70 4.41
C SER A 63 -21.50 -19.51 5.37
N SER A 64 -21.85 -20.76 5.62
CA SER A 64 -21.07 -21.70 6.45
C SER A 64 -19.78 -22.19 5.77
N GLN A 65 -19.02 -21.27 5.15
CA GLN A 65 -17.61 -21.42 4.78
C GLN A 65 -16.87 -20.14 5.27
N PRO A 66 -16.56 -20.04 6.56
CA PRO A 66 -16.01 -18.82 7.18
C PRO A 66 -14.49 -18.65 6.96
N ASN A 67 -13.92 -19.29 5.94
CA ASN A 67 -12.52 -19.19 5.55
C ASN A 67 -12.47 -18.78 4.07
N ASN A 68 -11.59 -17.85 3.70
CA ASN A 68 -11.06 -17.64 2.34
C ASN A 68 -11.63 -16.50 1.47
N TYR A 69 -11.51 -15.22 1.85
CA TYR A 69 -11.44 -14.13 0.84
C TYR A 69 -10.02 -13.56 0.68
N PRO A 70 -9.27 -13.29 1.76
CA PRO A 70 -7.81 -13.15 1.66
C PRO A 70 -7.18 -14.45 1.19
N ALA A 71 -7.67 -15.62 1.64
CA ALA A 71 -7.09 -16.88 1.22
C ALA A 71 -7.47 -17.29 -0.21
N THR A 72 -8.58 -16.80 -0.79
CA THR A 72 -8.81 -16.91 -2.24
C THR A 72 -7.94 -15.93 -3.01
N PHE A 73 -7.78 -14.68 -2.56
CA PHE A 73 -6.87 -13.73 -3.21
C PHE A 73 -5.43 -14.24 -3.19
N VAL A 74 -4.95 -14.69 -2.02
CA VAL A 74 -3.62 -15.27 -1.82
C VAL A 74 -3.49 -16.62 -2.51
N GLY A 75 -4.56 -17.42 -2.51
CA GLY A 75 -4.63 -18.65 -3.30
C GLY A 75 -4.47 -18.36 -4.79
N SER A 76 -5.16 -17.36 -5.31
CA SER A 76 -5.04 -16.88 -6.69
C SER A 76 -3.65 -16.31 -6.98
N MET A 77 -3.05 -15.55 -6.05
CA MET A 77 -1.67 -15.10 -6.15
C MET A 77 -0.70 -16.29 -6.16
N ARG A 78 -0.94 -17.37 -5.40
CA ARG A 78 -0.08 -18.56 -5.43
C ARG A 78 -0.17 -19.30 -6.77
N LEU A 79 -1.37 -19.34 -7.36
CA LEU A 79 -1.58 -19.95 -8.68
C LEU A 79 -0.99 -19.09 -9.81
N ASN A 80 -1.05 -17.77 -9.67
CA ASN A 80 -0.55 -16.80 -10.64
C ASN A 80 0.33 -15.77 -9.91
N ALA A 81 1.52 -16.21 -9.49
CA ALA A 81 2.42 -15.36 -8.74
C ALA A 81 2.81 -14.11 -9.54
N PRO A 82 2.75 -12.91 -8.94
CA PRO A 82 3.31 -11.71 -9.54
C PRO A 82 4.77 -11.97 -9.92
N ARG A 83 5.13 -11.67 -11.17
CA ARG A 83 6.49 -11.90 -11.70
C ARG A 83 7.39 -10.68 -11.60
N THR A 84 6.84 -9.53 -11.23
CA THR A 84 7.57 -8.27 -11.12
C THR A 84 7.30 -7.63 -9.75
N PRO A 85 8.27 -6.89 -9.19
CA PRO A 85 8.08 -6.10 -7.97
C PRO A 85 6.85 -5.19 -8.06
N GLN A 86 6.69 -4.51 -9.20
CA GLN A 86 5.55 -3.62 -9.44
C GLN A 86 4.20 -4.36 -9.33
N ALA A 87 4.04 -5.49 -10.02
CA ALA A 87 2.81 -6.29 -9.94
C ALA A 87 2.55 -6.77 -8.50
N LEU A 88 3.60 -7.13 -7.77
CA LEU A 88 3.49 -7.51 -6.36
C LEU A 88 3.07 -6.31 -5.49
N SER A 89 3.61 -5.11 -5.70
CA SER A 89 3.23 -3.89 -4.97
C SER A 89 1.75 -3.58 -5.11
N TYR A 90 1.18 -3.77 -6.29
CA TYR A 90 -0.26 -3.61 -6.51
C TYR A 90 -1.09 -4.63 -5.74
N CYS A 91 -0.69 -5.91 -5.79
CA CYS A 91 -1.33 -6.94 -4.98
C CYS A 91 -1.22 -6.64 -3.48
N LEU A 92 -0.08 -6.12 -3.03
CA LEU A 92 0.16 -5.72 -1.64
C LEU A 92 -0.68 -4.51 -1.24
N ALA A 93 -0.84 -3.49 -2.08
CA ALA A 93 -1.70 -2.34 -1.80
C ALA A 93 -3.16 -2.80 -1.56
N PHE A 94 -3.68 -3.66 -2.44
CA PHE A 94 -5.00 -4.26 -2.26
C PHE A 94 -5.09 -5.06 -0.95
N TYR A 95 -4.16 -5.99 -0.75
CA TYR A 95 -4.15 -6.85 0.43
C TYR A 95 -4.06 -6.04 1.72
N LEU A 96 -3.16 -5.07 1.79
CA LEU A 96 -2.95 -4.23 2.96
C LEU A 96 -4.16 -3.33 3.24
N SER A 97 -4.84 -2.83 2.20
CA SER A 97 -6.09 -2.09 2.37
C SER A 97 -7.17 -2.93 3.05
N TYR A 98 -7.27 -4.21 2.70
CA TYR A 98 -8.20 -5.16 3.31
C TYR A 98 -7.73 -5.60 4.71
N VAL A 99 -6.43 -5.69 4.94
CA VAL A 99 -5.91 -6.03 6.26
C VAL A 99 -6.18 -4.89 7.24
N PHE A 100 -5.95 -3.63 6.85
CA PHE A 100 -6.02 -2.48 7.74
C PHE A 100 -7.37 -1.75 7.78
N SER A 101 -8.37 -2.24 7.05
CA SER A 101 -9.77 -1.80 7.15
C SER A 101 -10.43 -2.19 8.47
N ASP A 102 -9.93 -3.22 9.15
CA ASP A 102 -10.28 -3.57 10.53
C ASP A 102 -9.06 -3.30 11.43
N PRO A 103 -9.17 -2.37 12.41
CA PRO A 103 -8.06 -2.00 13.28
C PRO A 103 -7.40 -3.22 13.92
N ARG A 104 -6.10 -3.41 13.67
CA ARG A 104 -5.38 -4.57 14.19
C ARG A 104 -3.95 -4.27 14.61
N PRO A 105 -3.39 -5.03 15.57
CA PRO A 105 -2.01 -4.83 15.98
C PRO A 105 -1.02 -5.04 14.83
N LEU A 106 -0.05 -4.14 14.70
CA LEU A 106 0.99 -4.25 13.67
C LEU A 106 1.79 -5.55 13.78
N GLU A 107 2.01 -6.06 15.00
CA GLU A 107 2.67 -7.35 15.24
C GLU A 107 1.92 -8.56 14.68
N LYS A 108 0.64 -8.41 14.30
CA LYS A 108 -0.15 -9.46 13.63
C LYS A 108 -0.04 -9.39 12.11
N VAL A 109 0.45 -8.28 11.56
CA VAL A 109 0.60 -8.05 10.12
C VAL A 109 2.07 -8.15 9.71
N PHE A 110 2.94 -7.54 10.51
CA PHE A 110 4.38 -7.52 10.29
C PHE A 110 5.11 -8.37 11.33
N THR A 111 6.22 -8.94 10.88
CA THR A 111 7.16 -9.73 11.67
C THR A 111 8.34 -8.86 12.00
N PHE A 112 8.70 -8.82 13.27
CA PHE A 112 9.87 -8.09 13.71
C PHE A 112 10.99 -9.10 13.97
N PRO A 113 12.20 -8.89 13.43
CA PRO A 113 13.34 -9.80 13.61
C PRO A 113 13.80 -9.82 15.08
N HIS A 114 13.54 -8.73 15.81
CA HIS A 114 13.88 -8.55 17.22
C HIS A 114 12.65 -8.59 18.12
N LYS A 115 12.86 -8.28 19.39
CA LYS A 115 11.78 -7.99 20.33
C LYS A 115 10.79 -6.99 19.72
N VAL A 116 9.55 -7.44 19.59
CA VAL A 116 8.44 -6.63 19.08
C VAL A 116 8.34 -5.32 19.86
N PRO A 117 8.45 -4.15 19.18
CA PRO A 117 8.33 -2.86 19.84
C PRO A 117 6.95 -2.69 20.50
N ALA A 118 6.89 -1.97 21.62
CA ALA A 118 5.63 -1.75 22.33
C ALA A 118 4.57 -1.05 21.45
N TRP A 119 5.01 -0.14 20.57
CA TRP A 119 4.12 0.54 19.63
C TRP A 119 3.53 -0.40 18.57
N ALA A 120 4.23 -1.49 18.22
CA ALA A 120 3.74 -2.47 17.24
C ALA A 120 2.60 -3.34 17.79
N LYS A 121 2.38 -3.32 19.12
CA LYS A 121 1.25 -3.97 19.77
C LYS A 121 -0.04 -3.16 19.67
N GLN A 122 0.05 -1.90 19.29
CA GLN A 122 -1.11 -1.04 19.12
C GLN A 122 -1.85 -1.40 17.84
N SER A 123 -3.18 -1.31 17.89
CA SER A 123 -4.00 -1.38 16.69
C SER A 123 -3.67 -0.24 15.74
N ALA A 124 -3.60 -0.57 14.45
CA ALA A 124 -3.34 0.36 13.38
C ALA A 124 -4.46 0.32 12.34
N GLN A 125 -4.73 1.48 11.75
CA GLN A 125 -5.66 1.69 10.64
C GLN A 125 -4.96 2.39 9.48
N LEU A 126 -5.37 2.06 8.26
CA LEU A 126 -4.91 2.74 7.06
C LEU A 126 -5.56 4.12 6.96
N VAL A 127 -4.76 5.13 6.66
CA VAL A 127 -5.20 6.51 6.48
C VAL A 127 -4.72 7.07 5.16
N LYS A 128 -5.46 8.04 4.61
CA LYS A 128 -5.03 8.90 3.52
C LYS A 128 -4.94 10.34 4.02
N PHE A 129 -3.92 11.05 3.57
CA PHE A 129 -3.69 12.46 3.91
C PHE A 129 -4.12 13.34 2.75
N HIS A 130 -4.67 14.52 3.05
CA HIS A 130 -5.15 15.46 2.05
C HIS A 130 -4.98 16.91 2.53
N ARG A 131 -4.88 17.84 1.57
CA ARG A 131 -5.02 19.27 1.83
C ARG A 131 -6.39 19.74 1.35
N ASP A 132 -7.18 20.29 2.25
CA ASP A 132 -8.55 20.77 2.00
C ASP A 132 -8.59 22.25 1.59
N GLY A 133 -7.60 22.72 0.83
CA GLY A 133 -7.44 24.13 0.46
C GLY A 133 -7.05 25.05 1.65
N SER A 134 -7.02 24.53 2.87
CA SER A 134 -6.38 25.17 4.01
C SER A 134 -4.85 24.95 4.00
N LEU A 135 -4.12 25.71 4.81
CA LEU A 135 -2.69 25.49 5.03
C LEU A 135 -2.41 24.25 5.90
N GLU A 136 -3.44 23.67 6.52
CA GLU A 136 -3.29 22.52 7.40
C GLU A 136 -3.48 21.20 6.65
N VAL A 137 -2.77 20.17 7.10
CA VAL A 137 -2.84 18.83 6.52
C VAL A 137 -3.91 18.02 7.26
N GLY A 138 -4.96 17.64 6.56
CA GLY A 138 -6.01 16.74 7.04
C GLY A 138 -5.70 15.27 6.79
N TYR A 139 -6.45 14.39 7.43
CA TYR A 139 -6.42 12.94 7.16
C TYR A 139 -7.81 12.32 7.30
N SER A 140 -8.04 11.22 6.60
CA SER A 140 -9.23 10.38 6.72
C SER A 140 -8.86 8.91 6.80
N GLU A 141 -9.69 8.13 7.48
CA GLU A 141 -9.54 6.66 7.54
C GLU A 141 -10.05 6.06 6.22
N VAL A 142 -9.30 5.09 5.69
CA VAL A 142 -9.67 4.44 4.42
C VAL A 142 -10.78 3.44 4.70
N ALA A 143 -12.00 3.85 4.39
CA ALA A 143 -13.17 3.00 4.55
C ALA A 143 -13.28 1.98 3.40
N PRO A 144 -13.87 0.79 3.63
CA PRO A 144 -14.15 -0.18 2.58
C PRO A 144 -14.96 0.42 1.42
N GLU A 145 -15.94 1.26 1.74
CA GLU A 145 -16.83 1.98 0.82
C GLU A 145 -16.21 3.20 0.12
N ASP A 146 -14.96 3.55 0.42
CA ASP A 146 -14.28 4.66 -0.26
C ASP A 146 -14.12 4.35 -1.76
N SER A 147 -14.72 5.19 -2.61
CA SER A 147 -14.66 5.09 -4.07
C SER A 147 -13.44 5.81 -4.66
N SER A 148 -12.66 6.54 -3.85
CA SER A 148 -11.43 7.16 -4.31
C SER A 148 -10.41 6.11 -4.77
N PRO A 149 -9.53 6.45 -5.74
CA PRO A 149 -8.41 5.61 -6.10
C PRO A 149 -7.60 5.19 -4.85
N LEU A 150 -7.31 3.90 -4.74
CA LEU A 150 -6.58 3.38 -3.57
C LEU A 150 -5.13 3.85 -3.54
N ALA A 151 -4.53 3.98 -4.72
CA ALA A 151 -3.11 4.26 -4.88
C ALA A 151 -2.85 5.26 -6.00
N THR A 152 -1.82 6.09 -5.82
CA THR A 152 -1.18 6.86 -6.90
C THR A 152 -0.07 6.01 -7.50
N ASP A 153 -0.14 5.74 -8.81
CA ASP A 153 1.00 5.20 -9.58
C ASP A 153 1.83 6.38 -10.09
N ALA A 154 2.96 6.64 -9.43
CA ALA A 154 3.82 7.76 -9.78
C ALA A 154 4.65 7.39 -11.01
N THR A 155 4.51 8.18 -12.06
CA THR A 155 5.33 8.02 -13.29
C THR A 155 6.63 8.80 -13.19
N LEU A 156 6.61 9.88 -12.41
CA LEU A 156 7.72 10.76 -12.14
C LEU A 156 7.92 10.93 -10.63
N VAL A 157 9.12 11.37 -10.25
CA VAL A 157 9.45 11.59 -8.83
C VAL A 157 8.63 12.74 -8.27
N GLU A 158 8.33 13.73 -9.11
CA GLU A 158 7.45 14.85 -8.78
C GLU A 158 6.05 14.37 -8.37
N ASP A 159 5.55 13.27 -8.96
CA ASP A 159 4.27 12.67 -8.56
C ASP A 159 4.39 12.08 -7.15
N THR A 160 5.52 11.42 -6.86
CA THR A 160 5.81 10.86 -5.52
C THR A 160 5.95 11.97 -4.48
N ILE A 161 6.65 13.05 -4.81
CA ILE A 161 6.81 14.22 -3.94
C ILE A 161 5.45 14.89 -3.72
N SER A 162 4.64 15.04 -4.76
CA SER A 162 3.28 15.61 -4.65
C SER A 162 2.41 14.77 -3.72
N TRP A 163 2.53 13.44 -3.77
CA TRP A 163 1.87 12.54 -2.82
C TRP A 163 2.39 12.73 -1.38
N LEU A 164 3.71 12.82 -1.18
CA LEU A 164 4.33 13.09 0.13
C LEU A 164 3.92 14.46 0.70
N GLU A 165 3.68 15.44 -0.17
CA GLU A 165 3.17 16.77 0.17
C GLU A 165 1.64 16.81 0.36
N HIS A 166 0.99 15.65 0.31
CA HIS A 166 -0.46 15.44 0.52
C HIS A 166 -1.35 16.13 -0.52
N GLN A 167 -0.83 16.26 -1.75
CA GLN A 167 -1.57 16.79 -2.90
C GLN A 167 -2.40 15.72 -3.62
N SER A 168 -2.22 14.45 -3.27
CA SER A 168 -2.99 13.31 -3.78
C SER A 168 -3.94 12.77 -2.72
N ASP A 169 -5.20 12.51 -3.08
CA ASP A 169 -6.20 11.88 -2.17
C ASP A 169 -6.18 10.35 -2.26
N THR A 170 -5.00 9.74 -2.11
CA THR A 170 -4.81 8.27 -2.18
C THR A 170 -4.07 7.76 -0.96
N ALA A 171 -4.38 6.52 -0.54
CA ALA A 171 -3.81 5.93 0.67
C ALA A 171 -2.42 5.35 0.47
N PHE A 172 -2.13 4.92 -0.76
CA PHE A 172 -0.84 4.37 -1.16
C PHE A 172 -0.22 5.20 -2.28
N CYS A 173 1.10 5.17 -2.35
CA CYS A 173 1.86 5.62 -3.51
C CYS A 173 2.77 4.48 -3.96
N LEU A 174 2.79 4.21 -5.27
CA LEU A 174 3.79 3.38 -5.94
C LEU A 174 4.77 4.36 -6.58
N PRO A 175 5.96 4.58 -5.98
CA PRO A 175 6.90 5.55 -6.48
C PRO A 175 7.44 5.19 -7.87
N SER A 176 7.83 6.19 -8.65
CA SER A 176 8.54 6.00 -9.92
C SER A 176 9.97 5.49 -9.73
N SER A 177 10.54 5.70 -8.54
CA SER A 177 11.92 5.37 -8.24
C SER A 177 12.14 3.87 -8.05
N SER A 178 13.40 3.46 -8.16
CA SER A 178 13.83 2.07 -7.96
C SER A 178 13.52 1.54 -6.55
N THR A 179 13.52 2.41 -5.53
CA THR A 179 13.08 2.15 -4.15
C THR A 179 12.50 3.39 -3.48
N PRO A 180 11.45 3.27 -2.65
CA PRO A 180 10.71 2.05 -2.29
C PRO A 180 9.65 1.67 -3.34
N ASP A 181 9.11 0.46 -3.29
CA ASP A 181 8.08 0.01 -4.26
C ASP A 181 6.65 0.38 -3.83
N LEU A 182 6.44 0.70 -2.54
CA LEU A 182 5.15 1.12 -2.01
C LEU A 182 5.35 2.01 -0.76
N LEU A 183 4.63 3.13 -0.71
CA LEU A 183 4.56 4.05 0.42
C LEU A 183 3.12 4.16 0.93
N PHE A 184 2.94 4.23 2.24
CA PHE A 184 1.63 4.47 2.88
C PHE A 184 1.78 4.90 4.34
N ALA A 185 0.68 5.33 4.96
CA ALA A 185 0.65 5.73 6.36
C ALA A 185 -0.39 4.96 7.17
N LEU A 186 -0.06 4.71 8.43
CA LEU A 186 -0.91 4.04 9.40
C LEU A 186 -1.09 4.91 10.64
N LYS A 187 -2.33 5.01 11.11
CA LYS A 187 -2.69 5.65 12.39
C LYS A 187 -2.75 4.60 13.49
N LEU A 188 -2.07 4.84 14.60
CA LEU A 188 -2.09 3.98 15.77
C LEU A 188 -3.21 4.37 16.75
N ALA A 189 -3.50 3.47 17.69
CA ALA A 189 -4.49 3.68 18.75
C ALA A 189 -4.21 4.92 19.62
N ASP A 190 -2.94 5.28 19.84
CA ASP A 190 -2.53 6.50 20.54
C ASP A 190 -2.60 7.78 19.68
N LYS A 191 -3.20 7.70 18.48
CA LYS A 191 -3.32 8.77 17.48
C LYS A 191 -2.00 9.26 16.89
N SER A 192 -0.89 8.57 17.16
CA SER A 192 0.36 8.78 16.42
C SER A 192 0.32 8.09 15.05
N PHE A 193 1.22 8.48 14.16
CA PHE A 193 1.30 7.94 12.81
C PHE A 193 2.64 7.28 12.56
N ILE A 194 2.59 6.21 11.76
CA ILE A 194 3.76 5.53 11.22
C ILE A 194 3.67 5.57 9.71
N TRP A 195 4.74 6.02 9.07
CA TRP A 195 4.90 5.95 7.64
C TRP A 195 5.60 4.65 7.29
N VAL A 196 5.20 4.00 6.20
CA VAL A 196 5.76 2.72 5.79
C VAL A 196 6.38 2.86 4.42
N ALA A 197 7.66 2.49 4.32
CA ALA A 197 8.34 2.27 3.05
C ALA A 197 8.54 0.76 2.86
N LEU A 198 7.95 0.22 1.80
CA LEU A 198 7.94 -1.19 1.52
C LEU A 198 8.72 -1.50 0.24
N ARG A 199 9.61 -2.52 0.33
CA ARG A 199 10.25 -3.18 -0.81
C ARG A 199 9.49 -4.45 -1.14
N ALA A 200 9.11 -4.62 -2.40
CA ALA A 200 8.46 -5.81 -2.94
C ALA A 200 9.49 -6.68 -3.69
N ILE A 201 9.64 -7.95 -3.29
CA ILE A 201 10.53 -8.91 -3.94
C ILE A 201 9.67 -10.03 -4.54
N ALA A 202 9.46 -9.94 -5.86
CA ALA A 202 8.75 -10.95 -6.63
C ALA A 202 9.73 -12.05 -7.07
N SER A 203 10.01 -13.01 -6.19
CA SER A 203 10.95 -14.10 -6.44
C SER A 203 10.36 -15.44 -6.00
N THR A 204 10.72 -16.51 -6.70
CA THR A 204 10.48 -17.89 -6.28
C THR A 204 11.59 -18.42 -5.37
N ASP A 205 12.77 -17.82 -5.43
CA ASP A 205 13.94 -18.26 -4.69
C ASP A 205 13.88 -17.72 -3.26
N SER A 206 14.34 -18.53 -2.30
CA SER A 206 14.44 -18.09 -0.91
C SER A 206 15.33 -16.85 -0.81
N ILE A 207 14.88 -15.84 -0.07
CA ILE A 207 15.66 -14.63 0.11
C ILE A 207 16.70 -14.87 1.18
N SER A 208 17.97 -14.75 0.79
CA SER A 208 19.09 -14.85 1.71
C SER A 208 19.11 -13.67 2.67
N HIS A 209 19.76 -13.88 3.80
CA HIS A 209 19.95 -12.85 4.81
C HIS A 209 20.65 -11.60 4.25
N SER A 210 21.70 -11.75 3.43
CA SER A 210 22.41 -10.62 2.81
C SER A 210 21.53 -9.82 1.84
N GLU A 211 20.65 -10.49 1.10
CA GLU A 211 19.70 -9.81 0.20
C GLU A 211 18.67 -9.03 0.99
N LEU A 212 18.17 -9.61 2.09
CA LEU A 212 17.26 -8.94 3.00
C LEU A 212 17.89 -7.68 3.61
N GLU A 213 19.12 -7.77 4.12
CA GLU A 213 19.84 -6.61 4.68
C GLU A 213 20.04 -5.50 3.64
N THR A 214 20.39 -5.89 2.41
CA THR A 214 20.56 -4.97 1.28
C THR A 214 19.24 -4.25 0.98
N ALA A 215 18.14 -4.99 0.87
CA ALA A 215 16.81 -4.43 0.64
C ALA A 215 16.40 -3.45 1.75
N ILE A 216 16.68 -3.75 3.02
CA ILE A 216 16.37 -2.86 4.15
C ILE A 216 17.27 -1.63 4.17
N ALA A 217 18.53 -1.77 3.76
CA ALA A 217 19.47 -0.67 3.66
C ALA A 217 19.02 0.33 2.58
N GLN A 218 18.51 -0.16 1.45
CA GLN A 218 17.92 0.68 0.38
C GLN A 218 16.70 1.48 0.86
N LEU A 219 15.96 0.98 1.85
CA LEU A 219 14.79 1.68 2.43
C LEU A 219 15.17 2.76 3.46
N LYS A 220 16.46 3.03 3.69
CA LYS A 220 16.88 4.15 4.55
C LYS A 220 16.50 5.46 3.86
N PRO A 221 16.04 6.48 4.60
CA PRO A 221 15.68 7.79 4.04
C PRO A 221 16.75 8.34 3.09
N ASP A 222 18.01 8.39 3.51
CA ASP A 222 19.13 8.91 2.71
C ASP A 222 19.46 8.08 1.47
N SER A 223 18.87 6.89 1.32
CA SER A 223 19.01 6.00 0.16
C SER A 223 17.79 6.01 -0.75
N LEU A 224 16.73 6.74 -0.39
CA LEU A 224 15.53 6.87 -1.23
C LEU A 224 15.75 7.96 -2.28
N PHE A 225 15.26 7.73 -3.51
CA PHE A 225 15.27 8.73 -4.59
C PHE A 225 16.67 9.23 -5.00
N THR A 226 17.73 8.44 -4.80
CA THR A 226 19.10 8.84 -5.14
C THR A 226 19.36 8.90 -6.65
N ASP A 227 18.56 8.19 -7.44
CA ASP A 227 18.74 8.05 -8.89
C ASP A 227 18.25 9.28 -9.68
N GLU A 228 17.66 10.27 -8.98
CA GLU A 228 16.80 11.31 -9.56
C GLU A 228 17.45 12.71 -9.55
N GLY A 229 18.73 12.78 -9.17
CA GLY A 229 19.51 14.01 -9.05
C GLY A 229 19.41 14.68 -7.67
N ASP A 230 20.46 15.41 -7.31
CA ASP A 230 20.66 15.96 -5.96
C ASP A 230 19.50 16.87 -5.49
N ASP A 231 18.96 17.71 -6.38
CA ASP A 231 17.88 18.64 -6.05
C ASP A 231 16.55 17.91 -5.75
N MET A 232 16.20 16.91 -6.57
CA MET A 232 14.98 16.11 -6.36
C MET A 232 15.10 15.22 -5.13
N HIS A 233 16.28 14.62 -4.94
CA HIS A 233 16.60 13.89 -3.72
C HIS A 233 16.41 14.78 -2.49
N ALA A 234 17.02 15.97 -2.46
CA ALA A 234 16.90 16.91 -1.34
C ALA A 234 15.44 17.30 -1.07
N ARG A 235 14.63 17.53 -2.12
CA ARG A 235 13.21 17.85 -1.97
C ARG A 235 12.41 16.67 -1.41
N ALA A 236 12.63 15.45 -1.90
CA ALA A 236 11.96 14.25 -1.40
C ALA A 236 12.31 13.97 0.06
N ILE A 237 13.58 14.11 0.45
CA ILE A 237 14.01 14.03 1.85
C ILE A 237 13.35 15.12 2.69
N GLY A 238 13.28 16.34 2.19
CA GLY A 238 12.56 17.45 2.83
C GLY A 238 11.09 17.12 3.08
N ALA A 239 10.39 16.55 2.09
CA ALA A 239 9.00 16.12 2.23
C ALA A 239 8.85 15.00 3.28
N LEU A 240 9.72 13.98 3.24
CA LEU A 240 9.81 12.94 4.28
C LEU A 240 10.11 13.52 5.68
N GLN A 241 10.81 14.66 5.76
CA GLN A 241 11.09 15.39 7.00
C GLN A 241 9.98 16.36 7.43
N ALA A 242 9.00 16.63 6.56
CA ALA A 242 7.84 17.47 6.85
C ALA A 242 6.56 16.67 7.19
N LEU A 243 6.50 15.36 6.92
CA LEU A 243 5.38 14.48 7.28
C LEU A 243 4.84 14.72 8.71
N PRO A 244 3.51 14.79 8.89
CA PRO A 244 2.88 15.17 10.16
C PRO A 244 2.93 14.06 11.22
N HIS A 245 2.75 14.48 12.49
CA HIS A 245 2.46 13.62 13.65
C HIS A 245 3.34 12.36 13.81
N ARG A 246 4.64 12.59 13.62
CA ARG A 246 5.73 11.61 13.69
C ARG A 246 5.81 10.86 15.02
N LEU A 247 5.74 9.54 14.97
CA LEU A 247 6.17 8.69 16.07
C LEU A 247 7.71 8.66 16.18
N SER A 248 8.26 9.58 16.97
CA SER A 248 9.71 9.70 17.24
C SER A 248 10.39 8.42 17.75
N LYS A 249 9.60 7.47 18.27
CA LYS A 249 10.06 6.15 18.76
C LYS A 249 10.41 5.15 17.65
N VAL A 250 10.06 5.41 16.38
CA VAL A 250 10.37 4.52 15.24
C VAL A 250 11.73 4.87 14.65
N ASN A 251 11.93 6.13 14.27
CA ASN A 251 13.20 6.78 13.93
C ASN A 251 12.95 8.29 13.71
N LYS A 252 13.99 9.05 13.36
CA LYS A 252 13.90 10.50 13.04
C LYS A 252 12.83 10.84 11.99
N HIS A 253 12.51 9.90 11.11
CA HIS A 253 11.56 10.06 10.01
C HIS A 253 10.21 9.36 10.25
N SER A 254 10.05 8.66 11.39
CA SER A 254 8.90 7.78 11.67
C SER A 254 8.60 6.76 10.58
N LEU A 255 9.65 6.36 9.85
CA LEU A 255 9.54 5.50 8.67
C LEU A 255 9.84 4.05 9.03
N LEU A 256 8.80 3.21 9.06
CA LEU A 256 8.92 1.78 9.15
C LEU A 256 9.36 1.20 7.80
N ARG A 257 10.52 0.53 7.80
CA ARG A 257 11.07 -0.13 6.63
C ARG A 257 10.57 -1.56 6.60
N VAL A 258 9.93 -1.94 5.50
CA VAL A 258 9.29 -3.24 5.33
C VAL A 258 9.80 -3.94 4.09
N VAL A 259 10.18 -5.20 4.21
CA VAL A 259 10.40 -6.08 3.05
C VAL A 259 9.25 -7.07 2.98
N ALA A 260 8.65 -7.18 1.79
CA ALA A 260 7.63 -8.15 1.46
C ALA A 260 8.11 -8.96 0.25
N ALA A 261 8.07 -10.28 0.37
CA ALA A 261 8.50 -11.18 -0.67
C ALA A 261 7.39 -12.13 -1.04
N PHE A 262 7.25 -12.48 -2.31
CA PHE A 262 6.28 -13.49 -2.72
C PHE A 262 6.64 -14.08 -4.08
N PRO A 263 6.45 -15.40 -4.30
CA PRO A 263 6.05 -16.41 -3.32
C PRO A 263 7.18 -16.86 -2.38
N ALA A 264 8.39 -16.32 -2.54
CA ALA A 264 9.55 -16.62 -1.71
C ALA A 264 9.27 -16.49 -0.20
N GLU A 265 9.89 -17.39 0.56
CA GLU A 265 10.00 -17.23 2.01
C GLU A 265 11.23 -16.38 2.36
N ILE A 266 11.09 -15.54 3.39
CA ILE A 266 12.19 -14.75 3.94
C ILE A 266 12.75 -15.53 5.12
N ASP A 267 14.02 -15.90 5.05
CA ASP A 267 14.74 -16.45 6.18
C ASP A 267 15.09 -15.30 7.15
N LEU A 268 14.59 -15.39 8.38
CA LEU A 268 14.82 -14.40 9.42
C LEU A 268 15.77 -15.01 10.44
N ASP A 269 17.06 -14.67 10.33
CA ASP A 269 18.00 -14.91 11.42
C ASP A 269 17.83 -13.83 12.51
N PRO A 270 17.34 -14.17 13.72
CA PRO A 270 17.09 -13.21 14.78
C PRO A 270 18.37 -12.55 15.35
N ALA A 271 19.57 -13.07 15.06
CA ALA A 271 20.79 -12.61 15.70
C ALA A 271 21.40 -11.32 15.09
N SER A 272 20.97 -10.88 13.91
CA SER A 272 21.89 -10.12 13.05
C SER A 272 21.47 -8.69 12.68
N ILE A 273 20.20 -8.25 12.86
CA ILE A 273 19.68 -7.20 11.95
C ILE A 273 18.90 -6.06 12.64
N SER A 274 19.46 -4.87 12.79
CA SER A 274 18.85 -3.76 13.56
C SER A 274 17.59 -3.11 12.92
N ALA A 275 16.49 -3.10 13.69
CA ALA A 275 15.30 -2.24 13.61
C ALA A 275 14.56 -2.09 12.25
N TYR A 276 13.87 -3.14 11.80
CA TYR A 276 12.90 -3.10 10.68
C TYR A 276 11.83 -4.16 10.92
N ALA A 277 10.85 -4.27 10.02
CA ALA A 277 9.88 -5.36 10.02
C ALA A 277 9.84 -6.04 8.66
N THR A 278 9.49 -7.32 8.60
CA THR A 278 9.18 -8.02 7.35
C THR A 278 7.70 -8.35 7.32
N SER A 279 7.06 -8.16 6.17
CA SER A 279 5.71 -8.67 6.00
C SER A 279 5.82 -10.17 5.75
N ARG A 280 5.23 -10.99 6.64
CA ARG A 280 5.37 -12.45 6.58
C ARG A 280 4.45 -12.98 5.47
N ALA A 281 5.02 -13.15 4.28
CA ALA A 281 4.36 -13.86 3.20
C ALA A 281 4.57 -15.39 3.25
N SER A 282 5.26 -15.94 4.25
CA SER A 282 5.40 -17.39 4.44
C SER A 282 4.42 -17.97 5.49
N THR A 283 3.70 -17.11 6.23
CA THR A 283 2.66 -17.52 7.19
C THR A 283 1.27 -17.00 6.78
N TRP A 284 0.94 -17.15 5.50
CA TRP A 284 -0.46 -17.20 5.06
C TRP A 284 -1.10 -18.51 5.54
N GLN A 285 -1.15 -18.73 6.85
CA GLN A 285 -1.91 -19.83 7.40
C GLN A 285 -3.38 -19.39 7.42
N PRO A 286 -4.32 -20.20 6.89
CA PRO A 286 -5.71 -20.04 7.29
C PRO A 286 -5.73 -20.15 8.81
N LEU A 287 -6.29 -19.15 9.49
CA LEU A 287 -6.50 -19.17 10.93
C LEU A 287 -7.15 -20.52 11.29
N ARG A 288 -6.35 -21.46 11.78
CA ARG A 288 -6.87 -22.74 12.26
C ARG A 288 -7.60 -22.44 13.55
N ALA A 289 -8.93 -22.50 13.51
CA ALA A 289 -9.75 -22.58 14.69
C ALA A 289 -9.26 -23.76 15.55
N ARG A 290 -8.69 -23.46 16.71
CA ARG A 290 -8.57 -24.47 17.77
C ARG A 290 -10.00 -24.82 18.18
N ARG A 291 -10.45 -26.01 17.82
CA ARG A 291 -11.59 -26.65 18.47
C ARG A 291 -11.23 -26.84 19.95
N THR A 292 -11.78 -26.01 20.81
CA THR A 292 -12.01 -26.41 22.19
C THR A 292 -13.20 -27.37 22.18
N ARG A 293 -12.96 -28.59 22.63
CA ARG A 293 -14.03 -29.49 23.10
C ARG A 293 -14.62 -28.92 24.38
#